data_AF-A0A9E3YCW6-F1
#
_entry.id   AF-A0A9E3YCW6-F1
#
_cell.length_a   1.000
_cell.length_b   1.000
_cell.length_c   1.000
_cell.angle_alpha   90.00
_cell.angle_beta   90.00
_cell.angle_gamma   90.00
#
_symmetry.space_group_name_H-M   'P 1'
#
loop_
_entity.id
_entity.type
_entity.pdbx_description
1 polymer ?
#
loop_
_entity_poly.entity_id
_entity_poly.type
_entity_poly.pdbx_seq_one_letter_code
_entity_poly.pdbx_strand_id
1 'polypeptide(L)'
;MPGLAEPGSGRSRTVVLHSSWTGIVLSSIGAVAALTAAVLLTVAHGLDLWTLGGLVVAIGFGAIVLLDMPIACHFGHDGVYRRAVLRTHHLPYASIDRLSRVRAGVLRTRRDVTGGGLVAKSGWRSYTLVDRMESALEFDVVVSVMGEWAEVLGLGEHQRPPQGRTPTWMYRRRLWRPDSAS
;
A
#
# COMPACT_ATOMS: atom_id res chain seq x y z
N MET A 1 2.66 40.36 6.76
CA MET A 1 2.89 40.15 8.21
C MET A 1 1.74 40.86 8.91
N PRO A 2 0.86 40.24 9.72
CA PRO A 2 0.98 38.98 10.46
C PRO A 2 -0.19 38.00 10.22
N GLY A 3 -0.08 36.82 10.82
CA GLY A 3 -1.03 35.72 10.71
C GLY A 3 -0.34 34.35 10.85
N LEU A 4 0.79 34.31 11.59
CA LEU A 4 1.37 33.07 12.08
C LEU A 4 0.34 32.50 13.05
N ALA A 5 -0.41 31.51 12.58
CA ALA A 5 -1.21 30.66 13.43
C ALA A 5 -0.29 30.08 14.51
N GLU A 6 -0.65 30.33 15.77
CA GLU A 6 0.02 29.73 16.90
C GLU A 6 0.08 28.21 16.77
N PRO A 7 1.18 27.57 17.23
CA PRO A 7 1.30 26.12 17.25
C PRO A 7 0.34 25.53 18.29
N GLY A 8 -0.91 25.33 17.87
CA GLY A 8 -1.91 24.60 18.63
C GLY A 8 -1.43 23.17 18.91
N SER A 9 -1.04 22.94 20.16
CA SER A 9 -1.29 21.72 20.95
C SER A 9 -1.53 20.42 20.17
N GLY A 10 -0.48 19.58 20.08
CA GLY A 10 -0.59 18.13 20.33
C GLY A 10 -1.59 17.30 19.52
N ARG A 11 -2.06 17.74 18.34
CA ARG A 11 -2.70 16.81 17.41
C ARG A 11 -1.59 15.95 16.82
N SER A 12 -1.51 14.69 17.24
CA SER A 12 -0.76 13.64 16.56
C SER A 12 -1.01 13.81 15.06
N ARG A 13 0.00 14.32 14.34
CA ARG A 13 -0.15 14.56 12.90
C ARG A 13 -0.21 13.18 12.27
N THR A 14 -1.39 12.79 11.82
CA THR A 14 -1.60 11.50 11.15
C THR A 14 -1.93 11.71 9.69
N VAL A 15 -1.39 10.87 8.82
CA VAL A 15 -1.60 10.98 7.37
C VAL A 15 -2.14 9.67 6.83
N VAL A 16 -3.20 9.76 6.04
CA VAL A 16 -3.78 8.61 5.36
C VAL A 16 -3.36 8.65 3.91
N LEU A 17 -2.66 7.60 3.49
CA LEU A 17 -2.37 7.34 2.09
C LEU A 17 -3.31 6.25 1.59
N HIS A 18 -3.89 6.48 0.43
CA HIS A 18 -4.73 5.50 -0.22
C HIS A 18 -3.98 4.83 -1.36
N SER A 19 -4.12 3.50 -1.47
CA SER A 19 -3.63 2.80 -2.65
C SER A 19 -4.43 3.21 -3.88
N SER A 20 -3.76 3.19 -5.03
CA SER A 20 -4.38 3.50 -6.32
C SER A 20 -5.50 2.49 -6.62
N TRP A 21 -6.70 2.99 -6.96
CA TRP A 21 -7.84 2.13 -7.33
C TRP A 21 -7.51 1.25 -8.53
N THR A 22 -6.69 1.72 -9.47
CA THR A 22 -6.34 0.96 -10.67
C THR A 22 -5.56 -0.31 -10.31
N GLY A 23 -4.70 -0.28 -9.31
CA GLY A 23 -3.98 -1.47 -8.83
C GLY A 23 -4.94 -2.48 -8.22
N ILE A 24 -5.84 -2.03 -7.35
CA ILE A 24 -6.82 -2.88 -6.66
C ILE A 24 -7.81 -3.50 -7.66
N VAL A 25 -8.34 -2.69 -8.58
CA VAL A 25 -9.31 -3.16 -9.57
C VAL A 25 -8.65 -4.14 -10.55
N LEU A 26 -7.46 -3.84 -11.06
CA LEU A 26 -6.79 -4.70 -12.03
C LEU A 26 -6.36 -6.04 -11.41
N SER A 27 -5.85 -6.02 -10.17
CA SER A 27 -5.51 -7.24 -9.43
C SER A 27 -6.75 -8.06 -9.07
N SER A 28 -7.83 -7.41 -8.65
CA SER A 28 -9.12 -8.08 -8.40
C SER A 28 -9.68 -8.75 -9.65
N ILE A 29 -9.67 -8.04 -10.80
CA ILE A 29 -10.11 -8.61 -12.08
C ILE A 29 -9.24 -9.81 -12.46
N GLY A 30 -7.91 -9.68 -12.33
CA GLY A 30 -6.98 -10.78 -12.59
C GLY A 30 -7.24 -11.99 -11.70
N ALA A 31 -7.52 -11.77 -10.41
CA ALA A 31 -7.82 -12.84 -9.47
C ALA A 31 -9.13 -13.55 -9.80
N VAL A 32 -10.19 -12.79 -10.12
CA VAL A 32 -11.47 -13.35 -10.55
C VAL A 32 -11.33 -14.15 -11.84
N ALA A 33 -10.61 -13.61 -12.83
CA ALA A 33 -10.38 -14.30 -14.10
C ALA A 33 -9.60 -15.61 -13.90
N ALA A 34 -8.52 -15.59 -13.11
CA ALA A 34 -7.72 -16.77 -12.80
C ALA A 34 -8.54 -17.84 -12.06
N LEU A 35 -9.34 -17.44 -11.06
CA LEU A 35 -10.21 -18.35 -10.32
C LEU A 35 -11.28 -18.95 -11.23
N THR A 36 -11.93 -18.11 -12.05
CA THR A 36 -12.95 -18.55 -13.01
C THR A 36 -12.38 -19.57 -13.98
N ALA A 37 -11.20 -19.29 -14.55
CA ALA A 37 -10.52 -20.21 -15.46
C ALA A 37 -10.16 -21.53 -14.77
N ALA A 38 -9.62 -21.50 -13.55
CA ALA A 38 -9.28 -22.71 -12.80
C ALA A 38 -10.52 -23.57 -12.50
N VAL A 39 -11.63 -22.94 -12.12
CA VAL A 39 -12.91 -23.64 -11.89
C VAL A 39 -13.43 -24.26 -13.19
N LEU A 40 -13.46 -23.50 -14.29
CA LEU A 40 -13.93 -24.02 -15.59
C LEU A 40 -13.08 -25.20 -16.07
N LEU A 41 -11.76 -25.12 -15.93
CA LEU A 41 -10.85 -26.22 -16.28
C LEU A 41 -11.12 -27.47 -15.43
N THR A 42 -11.30 -27.29 -14.12
CA THR A 42 -11.61 -28.39 -13.18
C THR A 42 -12.96 -29.03 -13.49
N VAL A 43 -13.97 -28.24 -13.86
CA VAL A 43 -15.29 -28.76 -14.25
C VAL A 43 -15.21 -29.52 -15.57
N ALA A 44 -14.44 -29.02 -16.55
CA ALA A 44 -14.36 -29.62 -17.88
C ALA A 44 -13.50 -30.88 -17.93
N HIS A 45 -12.41 -30.95 -17.16
CA HIS A 45 -11.43 -32.05 -17.21
C HIS A 45 -11.49 -32.97 -15.98
N GLY A 46 -12.30 -32.63 -14.99
CA GLY A 46 -12.33 -33.30 -13.70
C GLY A 46 -11.21 -32.84 -12.76
N LEU A 47 -11.16 -33.47 -11.60
CA LEU A 47 -10.22 -33.14 -10.53
C LEU A 47 -9.01 -34.08 -10.61
N ASP A 48 -7.98 -33.64 -11.33
CA ASP A 48 -6.69 -34.29 -11.40
C ASP A 48 -5.63 -33.45 -10.67
N LEU A 49 -4.38 -33.92 -10.62
CA LEU A 49 -3.31 -33.21 -9.91
C LEU A 49 -3.00 -31.84 -10.52
N TRP A 50 -3.17 -31.67 -11.84
CA TRP A 50 -2.87 -30.43 -12.54
C TRP A 50 -3.97 -29.39 -12.35
N THR A 51 -5.24 -29.77 -12.46
CA THR A 51 -6.38 -28.89 -12.22
C THR A 51 -6.48 -28.51 -10.76
N LEU A 52 -6.20 -29.45 -9.84
CA LEU A 52 -6.07 -29.16 -8.41
C LEU A 52 -4.94 -28.17 -8.13
N GLY A 53 -3.77 -28.38 -8.71
CA GLY A 53 -2.63 -27.45 -8.58
C GLY A 53 -2.98 -26.04 -9.07
N GLY A 54 -3.60 -25.93 -10.25
CA GLY A 54 -4.06 -24.66 -10.79
C GLY A 54 -5.08 -23.95 -9.89
N LEU A 55 -6.03 -24.70 -9.33
CA LEU A 55 -7.04 -24.17 -8.40
C LEU A 55 -6.40 -23.64 -7.11
N VAL A 56 -5.46 -24.39 -6.51
CA VAL A 56 -4.72 -23.97 -5.31
C VAL A 56 -3.95 -22.67 -5.58
N VAL A 57 -3.29 -22.56 -6.74
CA VAL A 57 -2.56 -21.34 -7.13
C VAL A 57 -3.53 -20.16 -7.30
N ALA A 58 -4.68 -20.35 -7.96
CA ALA A 58 -5.67 -19.30 -8.16
C ALA A 58 -6.29 -18.82 -6.84
N ILE A 59 -6.60 -19.76 -5.93
CA ILE A 59 -7.08 -19.44 -4.57
C ILE A 59 -6.01 -18.67 -3.80
N GLY A 60 -4.75 -19.12 -3.84
CA GLY A 60 -3.63 -18.44 -3.19
C GLY A 60 -3.45 -17.00 -3.70
N PHE A 61 -3.56 -16.79 -5.01
CA PHE A 61 -3.51 -15.46 -5.60
C PHE A 61 -4.68 -14.57 -5.14
N GLY A 62 -5.90 -15.10 -5.11
CA GLY A 62 -7.06 -14.40 -4.55
C GLY A 62 -6.89 -14.04 -3.08
N ALA A 63 -6.34 -14.96 -2.28
CA ALA A 63 -6.04 -14.72 -0.87
C ALA A 63 -5.02 -13.59 -0.69
N ILE A 64 -3.98 -13.50 -1.54
CA ILE A 64 -3.01 -12.40 -1.50
C ILE A 64 -3.72 -11.06 -1.76
N VAL A 65 -4.58 -10.98 -2.78
CA VAL A 65 -5.33 -9.76 -3.11
C VAL A 65 -6.24 -9.34 -1.95
N LEU A 66 -6.92 -10.28 -1.30
CA LEU A 66 -7.87 -9.96 -0.22
C LEU A 66 -7.20 -9.67 1.13
N LEU A 67 -6.10 -10.37 1.44
CA LEU A 67 -5.49 -10.35 2.78
C LEU A 67 -4.26 -9.46 2.87
N ASP A 68 -3.51 -9.27 1.78
CA ASP A 68 -2.24 -8.54 1.83
C ASP A 68 -2.25 -7.24 1.03
N MET A 69 -3.23 -7.02 0.14
CA MET A 69 -3.33 -5.75 -0.59
C MET A 69 -3.93 -4.64 0.28
N PRO A 70 -3.18 -3.57 0.60
CA PRO A 70 -3.69 -2.46 1.38
C PRO A 70 -4.65 -1.59 0.54
N ILE A 71 -5.83 -1.32 1.09
CA ILE A 71 -6.75 -0.29 0.57
C ILE A 71 -6.31 1.10 1.04
N ALA A 72 -5.91 1.20 2.31
CA ALA A 72 -5.46 2.42 2.93
C ALA A 72 -4.39 2.13 3.99
N CYS A 73 -3.42 3.04 4.10
CA CYS A 73 -2.44 3.07 5.16
C CYS A 73 -2.54 4.40 5.90
N HIS A 74 -2.60 4.32 7.22
CA HIS A 74 -2.59 5.46 8.11
C HIS A 74 -1.24 5.47 8.83
N PHE A 75 -0.50 6.56 8.64
CA PHE A 75 0.80 6.81 9.26
C PHE A 75 0.53 7.63 10.51
N GLY A 76 0.89 7.05 11.65
CA GLY A 76 0.84 7.67 12.97
C GLY A 76 2.24 8.00 13.49
N HIS A 77 2.30 8.36 14.76
CA HIS A 77 3.55 8.64 15.46
C HIS A 77 4.25 7.36 15.97
N ASP A 78 3.46 6.32 16.23
CA ASP A 78 3.84 5.05 16.84
C ASP A 78 4.07 3.94 15.80
N GLY A 79 3.48 4.09 14.62
CA GLY A 79 3.59 3.09 13.56
C GLY A 79 2.67 3.36 12.38
N VAL A 80 2.52 2.32 11.56
CA VAL A 80 1.66 2.33 10.36
C VAL A 80 0.49 1.37 10.55
N TYR A 81 -0.72 1.89 10.45
CA TYR A 81 -1.94 1.10 10.41
C TYR A 81 -2.31 0.81 8.97
N ARG A 82 -2.31 -0.47 8.61
CA ARG A 82 -2.65 -0.96 7.28
C ARG A 82 -4.03 -1.58 7.30
N ARG A 83 -4.92 -1.10 6.42
CA ARG A 83 -6.22 -1.72 6.17
C ARG A 83 -6.21 -2.43 4.82
N ALA A 84 -6.13 -3.76 4.85
CA ALA A 84 -6.46 -4.62 3.73
C ALA A 84 -7.98 -4.80 3.60
N VAL A 85 -8.43 -5.54 2.58
CA VAL A 85 -9.87 -5.79 2.34
C VAL A 85 -10.52 -6.49 3.54
N LEU A 86 -9.86 -7.53 4.06
CA LEU A 86 -10.41 -8.37 5.13
C LEU A 86 -9.63 -8.29 6.44
N ARG A 87 -8.59 -7.45 6.53
CA ARG A 87 -7.71 -7.41 7.71
C ARG A 87 -7.18 -6.01 7.97
N THR A 88 -7.14 -5.63 9.25
CA THR A 88 -6.39 -4.47 9.72
C THR A 88 -5.14 -4.95 10.45
N HIS A 89 -4.01 -4.27 10.25
CA HIS A 89 -2.72 -4.62 10.85
C HIS A 89 -2.01 -3.36 11.33
N HIS A 90 -1.53 -3.36 12.57
CA HIS A 90 -0.66 -2.30 13.08
C HIS A 90 0.80 -2.75 12.96
N LEU A 91 1.65 -1.91 12.38
CA LEU A 91 3.09 -2.11 12.28
C LEU A 91 3.80 -1.00 13.08
N PRO A 92 4.24 -1.28 14.32
CA PRO A 92 5.06 -0.34 15.10
C PRO A 92 6.36 -0.03 14.36
N TYR A 93 6.82 1.22 14.35
CA TYR A 93 8.06 1.58 13.65
C TYR A 93 9.28 0.81 14.15
N ALA A 94 9.33 0.54 15.46
CA ALA A 94 10.38 -0.26 16.09
C ALA A 94 10.47 -1.71 15.56
N SER A 95 9.43 -2.22 14.91
CA SER A 95 9.42 -3.57 14.29
C SER A 95 9.82 -3.57 12.81
N ILE A 96 9.99 -2.39 12.21
CA ILE A 96 10.33 -2.23 10.80
C ILE A 96 11.85 -2.08 10.70
N ASP A 97 12.49 -2.95 9.93
CA ASP A 97 13.94 -2.88 9.72
C ASP A 97 14.32 -1.79 8.71
N ARG A 98 13.49 -1.64 7.67
CA ARG A 98 13.68 -0.62 6.63
C ARG A 98 12.41 -0.37 5.83
N LEU A 99 12.28 0.86 5.35
CA LEU A 99 11.36 1.21 4.29
C LEU A 99 12.09 1.16 2.94
N SER A 100 11.45 0.57 1.95
CA SER A 100 12.00 0.43 0.61
C SER A 100 10.94 0.78 -0.43
N ARG A 101 11.36 1.40 -1.52
CA ARG A 101 10.50 1.55 -2.69
C ARG A 101 10.64 0.35 -3.62
N VAL A 102 9.50 -0.23 -3.99
CA VAL A 102 9.45 -1.24 -5.05
C VAL A 102 9.69 -0.52 -6.36
N ARG A 103 10.88 -0.69 -6.94
CA ARG A 103 11.15 -0.30 -8.32
C ARG A 103 10.12 -1.00 -9.19
N ALA A 104 9.43 -0.26 -10.08
CA ALA A 104 8.44 -0.84 -10.98
C ALA A 104 9.03 -2.09 -11.64
N GLY A 105 8.44 -3.26 -11.36
CA GLY A 105 8.99 -4.54 -11.78
C GLY A 105 9.02 -4.70 -13.31
N VAL A 106 9.85 -5.65 -13.75
CA VAL A 106 10.25 -5.97 -15.13
C VAL A 106 9.10 -6.11 -16.15
N LEU A 107 7.87 -6.38 -15.69
CA LEU A 107 6.67 -6.53 -16.52
C LEU A 107 5.94 -5.22 -16.86
N ARG A 108 6.36 -4.06 -16.32
CA ARG A 108 5.77 -2.76 -16.66
C ARG A 108 6.74 -1.90 -17.46
N THR A 109 6.81 -2.17 -18.76
CA THR A 109 7.51 -1.39 -19.79
C THR A 109 6.83 -0.03 -20.02
N ARG A 110 6.77 0.84 -19.01
CA ARG A 110 6.55 2.28 -19.20
C ARG A 110 7.65 3.02 -18.44
N ARG A 111 8.62 3.52 -19.20
CA ARG A 111 9.81 4.25 -18.74
C ARG A 111 9.50 5.57 -17.98
N ASP A 112 8.23 5.96 -17.87
CA ASP A 112 7.78 7.17 -17.17
C ASP A 112 7.11 6.94 -15.80
N VAL A 113 7.17 5.72 -15.25
CA VAL A 113 6.65 5.42 -13.91
C VAL A 113 7.79 5.44 -12.89
N THR A 114 8.35 6.62 -12.66
CA THR A 114 9.38 6.93 -11.62
C THR A 114 8.83 6.91 -10.19
N GLY A 115 7.67 6.28 -9.98
CA GLY A 115 6.94 6.29 -8.71
C GLY A 115 6.62 4.87 -8.24
N GLY A 116 7.57 4.18 -7.63
CA GLY A 116 7.37 2.88 -7.00
C GLY A 116 6.51 2.93 -5.72
N GLY A 117 5.89 1.81 -5.36
CA GLY A 117 5.17 1.65 -4.10
C GLY A 117 6.10 1.64 -2.88
N LEU A 118 5.58 1.99 -1.71
CA LEU A 118 6.28 1.93 -0.43
C LEU A 118 6.03 0.58 0.23
N VAL A 119 7.10 -0.09 0.64
CA VAL A 119 7.09 -1.38 1.33
C VAL A 119 7.88 -1.26 2.63
N ALA A 120 7.29 -1.74 3.72
CA ALA A 120 7.98 -1.97 4.98
C ALA A 120 8.55 -3.38 5.04
N LYS A 121 9.82 -3.52 5.38
CA LYS A 121 10.43 -4.82 5.65
C LYS A 121 10.58 -5.01 7.16
N SER A 122 10.18 -6.18 7.63
CA SER A 122 10.27 -6.58 9.04
C SER A 122 10.66 -8.07 9.07
N GLY A 123 11.89 -8.33 9.48
CA GLY A 123 12.56 -9.61 9.31
C GLY A 123 12.54 -10.09 7.86
N TRP A 124 11.94 -11.26 7.64
CA TRP A 124 11.78 -11.85 6.31
C TRP A 124 10.49 -11.42 5.61
N ARG A 125 9.60 -10.71 6.28
CA ARG A 125 8.31 -10.29 5.73
C ARG A 125 8.42 -8.92 5.09
N SER A 126 7.80 -8.80 3.92
CA SER A 126 7.64 -7.53 3.20
C SER A 126 6.17 -7.16 3.21
N TYR A 127 5.86 -5.98 3.75
CA TYR A 127 4.53 -5.45 3.88
C TYR A 127 4.36 -4.28 2.93
N THR A 128 3.56 -4.45 1.89
CA THR A 128 3.17 -3.33 1.03
C THR A 128 2.36 -2.34 1.86
N LEU A 129 2.80 -1.08 1.89
CA LEU A 129 2.11 0.03 2.54
C LEU A 129 1.29 0.81 1.51
N VAL A 130 1.93 1.23 0.42
CA VAL A 130 1.26 1.95 -0.66
C VAL A 130 1.74 1.40 -1.98
N ASP A 131 0.82 1.01 -2.87
CA ASP A 131 1.17 0.52 -4.21
C ASP A 131 1.87 1.60 -5.05
N ARG A 132 1.51 2.88 -4.84
CA ARG A 132 2.08 4.03 -5.53
C ARG A 132 1.89 5.32 -4.73
N MET A 133 2.99 5.99 -4.38
CA MET A 133 2.90 7.41 -4.00
C MET A 133 2.71 8.23 -5.28
N GLU A 134 1.60 8.97 -5.36
CA GLU A 134 1.21 9.66 -6.57
C GLU A 134 1.88 11.03 -6.67
N SER A 135 2.20 11.70 -5.55
CA SER A 135 2.77 13.06 -5.54
C SER A 135 3.94 13.25 -4.58
N ALA A 136 4.82 14.22 -4.87
CA ALA A 136 5.91 14.63 -3.97
C ALA A 136 5.37 15.19 -2.64
N LEU A 137 4.21 15.85 -2.66
CA LEU A 137 3.55 16.36 -1.46
C LEU A 137 3.14 15.23 -0.51
N GLU A 138 2.65 14.10 -1.03
CA GLU A 138 2.37 12.92 -0.19
C GLU A 138 3.63 12.40 0.50
N PHE A 139 4.74 12.35 -0.23
CA PHE A 139 6.02 11.92 0.32
C PHE A 139 6.48 12.87 1.44
N ASP A 140 6.46 14.18 1.18
CA ASP A 140 6.90 15.19 2.16
C ASP A 140 6.05 15.15 3.43
N VAL A 141 4.74 14.95 3.26
CA VAL A 141 3.80 14.85 4.37
C VAL A 141 4.01 13.56 5.18
N VAL A 142 4.31 12.44 4.54
CA VAL A 142 4.67 11.18 5.22
C VAL A 142 5.96 11.33 6.01
N VAL A 143 7.00 11.90 5.40
CA VAL A 143 8.26 12.18 6.08
C VAL A 143 8.02 13.08 7.29
N SER A 144 7.18 14.11 7.13
CA SER A 144 6.86 15.03 8.24
C SER A 144 6.12 14.38 9.41
N VAL A 145 5.30 13.35 9.14
CA VAL A 145 4.56 12.62 10.18
C VAL A 145 5.42 11.57 10.85
N MET A 146 6.22 10.86 10.08
CA MET A 146 7.16 9.88 10.59
C MET A 146 8.24 10.53 11.47
N GLY A 147 8.61 11.78 11.18
CA GLY A 147 9.66 12.50 11.91
C GLY A 147 11.00 11.76 11.80
N GLU A 148 11.66 11.55 12.94
CA GLU A 148 12.96 10.87 13.02
C GLU A 148 12.93 9.44 12.46
N TRP A 149 11.77 8.76 12.53
CA TRP A 149 11.63 7.41 11.96
C TRP A 149 11.79 7.38 10.44
N ALA A 150 11.53 8.48 9.74
CA ALA A 150 11.76 8.54 8.30
C ALA A 150 13.24 8.32 7.97
N GLU A 151 14.13 8.97 8.73
CA GLU A 151 15.58 8.85 8.55
C GLU A 151 16.08 7.48 9.02
N VAL A 152 15.67 7.04 10.22
CA VAL A 152 16.05 5.74 10.79
C VAL A 152 15.69 4.58 9.86
N LEU A 153 14.51 4.63 9.24
CA LEU A 153 14.03 3.58 8.34
C LEU A 153 14.51 3.76 6.89
N GLY A 154 15.35 4.76 6.61
CA GLY A 154 15.99 4.98 5.31
C GLY A 154 15.09 5.62 4.24
N LEU A 155 14.01 6.29 4.63
CA LEU A 155 13.12 7.03 3.72
C LEU A 155 13.73 8.39 3.36
N GLY A 156 14.72 8.40 2.45
CA GLY A 156 15.43 9.62 2.04
C GLY A 156 14.96 10.23 0.71
N GLU A 157 15.49 11.41 0.35
CA GLU A 157 15.14 12.17 -0.87
C GLU A 157 15.24 11.36 -2.18
N HIS A 158 16.17 10.41 -2.26
CA HIS A 158 16.33 9.50 -3.40
C HIS A 158 15.07 8.64 -3.68
N GLN A 159 14.14 8.60 -2.73
CA GLN A 159 12.86 7.89 -2.83
C GLN A 159 11.69 8.83 -3.17
N ARG A 160 11.92 10.14 -3.34
CA ARG A 160 10.86 11.11 -3.63
C ARG A 160 10.26 10.87 -5.03
N PRO A 161 8.92 10.82 -5.18
CA PRO A 161 8.29 10.71 -6.50
C PRO A 161 8.46 12.01 -7.31
N PRO A 162 8.36 11.94 -8.65
CA PRO A 162 8.48 13.11 -9.53
C PRO A 162 7.40 14.16 -9.24
N GLN A 163 7.75 15.43 -9.41
CA GLN A 163 6.87 16.57 -9.19
C GLN A 163 5.77 16.66 -10.28
N GLY A 164 4.67 17.37 -9.98
CA GLY A 164 3.62 17.70 -10.96
C GLY A 164 2.41 16.75 -11.03
N ARG A 165 2.32 15.74 -10.16
CA ARG A 165 1.08 14.95 -9.99
C ARG A 165 0.29 15.43 -8.78
N THR A 166 -1.02 15.53 -8.94
CA THR A 166 -1.95 15.89 -7.87
C THR A 166 -1.99 14.80 -6.79
N PRO A 167 -1.99 15.15 -5.49
CA PRO A 167 -2.12 14.19 -4.40
C PRO A 167 -3.45 13.42 -4.41
N THR A 168 -3.43 12.15 -4.02
CA THR A 168 -4.61 11.27 -3.92
C THR A 168 -5.68 11.82 -2.97
N TRP A 169 -5.29 12.51 -1.89
CA TRP A 169 -6.23 13.09 -0.93
C TRP A 169 -7.07 14.25 -1.51
N MET A 170 -6.62 14.89 -2.60
CA MET A 170 -7.42 15.96 -3.24
C MET A 170 -8.66 15.43 -3.94
N TYR A 171 -8.63 14.18 -4.41
CA TYR A 171 -9.79 13.53 -5.04
C TYR A 171 -10.53 12.58 -4.07
N ARG A 172 -9.90 12.12 -2.97
CA ARG A 172 -10.57 11.33 -1.91
C ARG A 172 -10.84 12.18 -0.67
N ARG A 173 -12.04 12.77 -0.60
CA ARG A 173 -12.51 13.59 0.52
C ARG A 173 -12.80 12.83 1.83
N ARG A 174 -12.80 11.50 1.85
CA ARG A 174 -13.08 10.70 3.06
C ARG A 174 -11.77 10.20 3.68
N LEU A 175 -11.29 10.92 4.69
CA LEU A 175 -10.21 10.49 5.57
C LEU A 175 -10.67 9.25 6.35
N TRP A 176 -10.08 8.09 6.07
CA TRP A 176 -10.29 6.89 6.89
C TRP A 176 -9.71 7.12 8.30
N ARG A 177 -10.51 6.90 9.34
CA ARG A 177 -10.07 7.01 10.75
C ARG A 177 -9.98 5.61 11.35
N PRO A 178 -8.82 5.19 11.87
CA PRO A 178 -8.68 3.88 12.51
C PRO A 178 -9.52 3.78 13.79
N ASP A 179 -9.67 4.88 14.53
CA ASP A 179 -10.36 4.93 15.82
C ASP A 179 -11.89 4.76 15.72
N SER A 180 -12.47 4.82 14.52
CA SER A 180 -13.91 4.65 14.30
C SER A 180 -14.30 3.22 13.89
N ALA A 181 -13.36 2.28 13.90
CA ALA A 181 -13.57 0.89 13.49
C ALA A 181 -13.68 -0.10 14.67
N SER A 182 -13.86 0.41 15.90
CA SER A 182 -14.15 -0.38 17.11
C SER A 182 -15.63 -0.66 17.24
#